data_AF-A0A672PWA5-F1
#
_entry.id   AF-A0A672PWA5-F1
#
_cell.length_a   1.000
_cell.length_b   1.000
_cell.length_c   1.000
_cell.angle_alpha   90.00
_cell.angle_beta   90.00
_cell.angle_gamma   90.00
#
_symmetry.space_group_name_H-M   'P 1'
#
loop_
_entity.id
_entity.type
_entity.pdbx_description
1 polymer ?
#
loop_
_entity_poly.entity_id
_entity_poly.type
_entity_poly.pdbx_seq_one_letter_code
_entity_poly.pdbx_strand_id
1 'polypeptide(L)'
;LALDKRRESFINISDFLKGLKYLPKTYVMASYGPKKKKATKTGKTKKTKFNRDDGGPPHFMTESYQHATDTHRYDRDHRPGHPIEDDTIYINMNYCVKTGDIESLRLALSQKVPVDVKDRFYKTPLMPACASGKLDFSTSCGTAGHHTASVDPSTLNGATPLMRAIESCRPSCVEYLIKAGAKVNAVNKTGTQNCLDVAHAYADFRVVDLIQAKINTLPRPKENKKPQPVRVHRKLMPASTPGSIKEKVEQVYCT
;
A
#
# COMPACT_ATOMS: atom_id res chain seq x y z
N LEU A 1 -39.79 54.80 -5.98
CA LEU A 1 -39.52 53.79 -4.93
C LEU A 1 -40.01 52.40 -5.39
N ALA A 2 -39.34 51.79 -6.37
CA ALA A 2 -39.81 50.52 -6.95
C ALA A 2 -39.51 49.28 -6.08
N LEU A 3 -38.69 49.43 -5.03
CA LEU A 3 -38.22 48.34 -4.17
C LEU A 3 -38.77 48.39 -2.74
N ASP A 4 -39.54 49.43 -2.39
CA ASP A 4 -40.15 49.53 -1.07
C ASP A 4 -41.50 48.80 -1.03
N LYS A 5 -41.45 47.53 -0.59
CA LYS A 5 -42.63 46.65 -0.54
C LYS A 5 -43.70 47.12 0.45
N ARG A 6 -43.39 48.02 1.39
CA ARG A 6 -44.34 48.51 2.41
C ARG A 6 -44.94 49.89 2.09
N ARG A 7 -44.45 50.57 1.04
CA ARG A 7 -44.85 51.95 0.66
C ARG A 7 -44.85 52.92 1.84
N GLU A 8 -43.90 52.74 2.75
CA GLU A 8 -43.69 53.67 3.85
C GLU A 8 -42.92 54.83 3.23
N SER A 9 -43.57 55.99 3.06
CA SER A 9 -43.05 57.16 2.33
C SER A 9 -41.80 57.81 2.96
N PHE A 10 -41.14 57.13 3.90
CA PHE A 10 -39.90 57.54 4.56
C PHE A 10 -38.89 56.39 4.53
N ILE A 11 -37.65 56.70 4.13
CA ILE A 11 -36.55 55.74 4.10
C ILE A 11 -35.79 55.86 5.41
N ASN A 12 -35.74 54.78 6.19
CA ASN A 12 -34.84 54.74 7.34
C ASN A 12 -33.38 54.65 6.85
N ILE A 13 -32.61 55.70 7.08
CA ILE A 13 -31.22 55.86 6.59
C ILE A 13 -30.33 54.71 7.08
N SER A 14 -30.57 54.22 8.30
CA SER A 14 -29.77 53.12 8.88
C SER A 14 -29.99 51.79 8.15
N ASP A 15 -31.21 51.53 7.66
CA ASP A 15 -31.55 50.33 6.89
C ASP A 15 -31.11 50.44 5.43
N PHE A 16 -31.12 51.66 4.89
CA PHE A 16 -30.61 51.96 3.55
C PHE A 16 -29.11 51.68 3.47
N LEU A 17 -28.31 52.21 4.41
CA LEU A 17 -26.86 52.00 4.43
C LEU A 17 -26.46 50.54 4.69
N LYS A 18 -27.27 49.79 5.44
CA LYS A 18 -27.05 48.34 5.61
C LYS A 18 -27.40 47.54 4.36
N GLY A 19 -28.14 48.12 3.41
CA GLY A 19 -28.51 47.50 2.13
C GLY A 19 -29.44 46.28 2.23
N LEU A 20 -29.90 45.90 3.43
CA LEU A 20 -30.59 44.63 3.69
C LEU A 20 -32.01 44.56 3.09
N LYS A 21 -32.69 45.71 2.96
CA LYS A 21 -34.08 45.81 2.48
C LYS A 21 -34.18 46.18 1.00
N TYR A 22 -33.20 46.93 0.49
CA TYR A 22 -33.28 47.58 -0.83
C TYR A 22 -32.24 47.09 -1.85
N LEU A 23 -31.19 46.37 -1.43
CA LEU A 23 -30.23 45.75 -2.34
C LEU A 23 -30.36 44.22 -2.34
N PRO A 24 -30.11 43.56 -3.49
CA PRO A 24 -29.92 42.12 -3.52
C PRO A 24 -28.78 41.72 -2.59
N LYS A 25 -28.91 40.59 -1.88
CA LYS A 25 -27.92 40.13 -0.90
C LYS A 25 -26.49 40.04 -1.45
N THR A 26 -26.30 39.85 -2.76
CA THR A 26 -24.99 39.84 -3.42
C THR A 26 -24.26 41.18 -3.35
N TYR A 27 -24.98 42.29 -3.28
CA TYR A 27 -24.43 43.65 -3.31
C TYR A 27 -24.42 44.32 -1.93
N VAL A 28 -24.85 43.62 -0.88
CA VAL A 28 -24.77 44.12 0.49
C VAL A 28 -23.32 44.10 0.97
N MET A 29 -22.88 45.16 1.66
CA MET A 29 -21.51 45.31 2.18
C MET A 29 -20.99 44.08 2.97
N ALA A 30 -21.87 43.43 3.75
CA ALA A 30 -21.54 42.22 4.51
C ALA A 30 -21.09 41.03 3.63
N SER A 31 -21.43 41.02 2.34
CA SER A 31 -21.07 39.98 1.38
C SER A 31 -19.61 40.06 0.94
N TYR A 32 -19.01 41.25 1.04
CA TYR A 32 -17.61 41.53 0.73
C TYR A 32 -16.71 41.47 1.97
N GLY A 33 -17.29 41.30 3.17
CA GLY A 33 -16.53 41.10 4.41
C GLY A 33 -15.91 39.71 4.51
N PRO A 34 -14.86 39.53 5.35
CA PRO A 34 -14.20 38.25 5.53
C PRO A 34 -15.19 37.21 6.06
N LYS A 35 -15.48 36.19 5.23
CA LYS A 35 -16.40 35.10 5.59
C LYS A 35 -15.83 34.37 6.80
N LYS A 36 -16.48 34.48 7.97
CA LYS A 36 -16.18 33.62 9.13
C LYS A 36 -16.30 32.17 8.67
N LYS A 37 -15.21 31.42 8.76
CA LYS A 37 -15.17 29.99 8.44
C LYS A 37 -16.27 29.30 9.26
N LYS A 38 -17.33 28.81 8.60
CA LYS A 38 -18.29 27.92 9.25
C LYS A 38 -17.50 26.75 9.82
N ALA A 39 -17.70 26.46 11.10
CA ALA A 39 -17.18 25.25 11.73
C ALA A 39 -17.50 24.07 10.82
N THR A 40 -16.45 23.44 10.29
CA THR A 40 -16.54 22.33 9.36
C THR A 40 -17.29 21.20 10.03
N LYS A 41 -18.49 20.88 9.52
CA LYS A 41 -19.07 19.56 9.70
C LYS A 41 -18.03 18.53 9.28
N THR A 42 -17.74 17.63 10.19
CA THR A 42 -16.93 16.43 10.01
C THR A 42 -17.29 15.72 8.69
N GLY A 43 -16.26 15.33 7.94
CA GLY A 43 -16.44 14.38 6.82
C GLY A 43 -16.20 14.92 5.42
N LYS A 44 -15.11 15.68 5.17
CA LYS A 44 -14.33 15.56 3.93
C LYS A 44 -12.87 15.85 4.27
N THR A 45 -12.05 14.80 4.33
CA THR A 45 -10.60 14.92 4.36
C THR A 45 -10.16 15.78 3.17
N LYS A 46 -9.75 17.03 3.45
CA LYS A 46 -8.93 17.77 2.50
C LYS A 46 -7.74 16.87 2.21
N LYS A 47 -7.48 16.57 0.94
CA LYS A 47 -6.23 15.92 0.51
C LYS A 47 -5.11 16.79 1.06
N THR A 48 -4.51 16.36 2.16
CA THR A 48 -3.29 16.95 2.68
C THR A 48 -2.30 16.84 1.54
N LYS A 49 -1.84 17.99 1.04
CA LYS A 49 -0.65 18.01 0.20
C LYS A 49 0.42 17.28 1.01
N PHE A 50 1.14 16.33 0.42
CA PHE A 50 2.14 15.50 1.10
C PHE A 50 3.36 16.33 1.61
N ASN A 51 3.26 17.65 1.65
CA ASN A 51 4.31 18.58 2.04
C ASN A 51 4.57 18.50 3.54
N ARG A 52 5.83 18.73 3.90
CA ARG A 52 6.31 18.79 5.28
C ARG A 52 5.70 19.99 6.00
N ASP A 53 5.77 19.99 7.32
CA ASP A 53 5.35 21.13 8.15
C ASP A 53 6.15 22.40 7.82
N ASP A 54 7.38 22.23 7.32
CA ASP A 54 8.27 23.28 6.80
C ASP A 54 7.84 23.82 5.42
N GLY A 55 6.73 23.35 4.86
CA GLY A 55 6.26 23.71 3.51
C GLY A 55 7.01 23.01 2.36
N GLY A 56 8.14 22.38 2.65
CA GLY A 56 8.95 21.63 1.70
C GLY A 56 8.28 20.37 1.14
N PRO A 57 8.83 19.78 0.07
CA PRO A 57 8.31 18.56 -0.52
C PRO A 57 8.38 17.38 0.47
N PRO A 58 7.61 16.31 0.22
CA PRO A 58 7.55 15.16 1.11
C PRO A 58 8.94 14.57 1.37
N HIS A 59 9.21 14.05 2.57
CA HIS A 59 10.50 13.42 2.94
C HIS A 59 10.96 12.31 1.98
N PHE A 60 10.04 11.70 1.23
CA PHE A 60 10.35 10.65 0.26
C PHE A 60 10.71 11.16 -1.14
N MET A 61 10.64 12.47 -1.35
CA MET A 61 10.97 13.14 -2.60
C MET A 61 12.32 13.82 -2.42
N THR A 62 13.29 13.43 -3.26
CA THR A 62 14.65 13.95 -3.26
C THR A 62 14.90 14.79 -4.48
N GLU A 63 15.80 15.75 -4.35
CA GLU A 63 16.25 16.52 -5.51
C GLU A 63 16.91 15.58 -6.51
N SER A 64 16.59 15.77 -7.79
CA SER A 64 17.32 15.12 -8.87
C SER A 64 18.79 15.49 -8.78
N TYR A 65 19.69 14.53 -8.87
CA TYR A 65 21.12 14.83 -8.95
C TYR A 65 21.37 15.63 -10.23
N GLN A 66 21.94 16.81 -10.05
CA GLN A 66 22.34 17.69 -11.13
C GLN A 66 23.85 17.71 -11.17
N HIS A 67 24.42 17.48 -12.36
CA HIS A 67 25.86 17.53 -12.51
C HIS A 67 26.33 18.98 -12.32
N ALA A 68 27.36 19.22 -11.51
CA ALA A 68 27.85 20.57 -11.25
C ALA A 68 28.34 21.30 -12.52
N THR A 69 28.65 20.54 -13.57
CA THR A 69 29.05 21.07 -14.89
C THR A 69 27.93 21.00 -15.93
N ASP A 70 26.68 20.82 -15.52
CA ASP A 70 25.55 20.81 -16.45
C ASP A 70 25.35 22.23 -17.02
N THR A 71 26.02 22.49 -18.14
CA THR A 71 25.97 23.75 -18.87
C THR A 71 24.61 23.97 -19.51
N HIS A 72 23.83 22.91 -19.74
CA HIS A 72 22.54 22.98 -20.42
C HIS A 72 21.40 23.46 -19.52
N ARG A 73 21.61 23.45 -18.20
CA ARG A 73 20.63 23.95 -17.22
C ARG A 73 20.25 25.41 -17.46
N TYR A 74 21.21 26.22 -17.90
CA TYR A 74 21.03 27.66 -18.14
C TYR A 74 21.50 28.02 -19.55
N ASP A 75 20.94 27.35 -20.55
CA ASP A 75 21.21 27.68 -21.95
C ASP A 75 20.40 28.87 -22.44
N ARG A 76 20.84 29.46 -23.55
CA ARG A 76 20.15 30.58 -24.23
C ARG A 76 18.68 30.27 -24.54
N ASP A 77 18.37 29.00 -24.82
CA ASP A 77 17.05 28.49 -25.20
C ASP A 77 16.24 27.96 -24.00
N HIS A 78 16.88 27.75 -22.84
CA HIS A 78 16.27 27.40 -21.55
C HIS A 78 16.69 28.42 -20.50
N ARG A 79 16.23 29.67 -20.67
CA ARG A 79 16.52 30.73 -19.71
C ARG A 79 15.72 30.51 -18.42
N PRO A 80 16.35 30.63 -17.25
CA PRO A 80 15.62 30.54 -15.99
C PRO A 80 14.56 31.65 -15.92
N GLY A 81 13.33 31.29 -15.53
CA GLY A 81 12.19 32.20 -15.52
C GLY A 81 12.33 33.33 -14.48
N HIS A 82 13.06 33.08 -13.39
CA HIS A 82 13.32 34.03 -12.30
C HIS A 82 14.77 33.91 -11.75
N PRO A 83 15.41 35.00 -11.32
CA PRO A 83 16.79 35.00 -10.80
C PRO A 83 17.05 34.17 -9.51
N ILE A 84 16.00 33.58 -8.93
CA ILE A 84 16.03 32.79 -7.69
C ILE A 84 15.13 31.55 -7.84
N GLU A 85 14.68 31.23 -9.07
CA GLU A 85 13.89 30.02 -9.29
C GLU A 85 14.81 28.81 -9.14
N ASP A 86 14.61 28.10 -8.05
CA ASP A 86 15.19 26.79 -7.84
C ASP A 86 14.42 25.80 -8.71
N ASP A 87 14.91 25.57 -9.93
CA ASP A 87 14.40 24.56 -10.87
C ASP A 87 14.74 23.13 -10.41
N THR A 88 14.95 22.91 -9.11
CA THR A 88 15.19 21.58 -8.54
C THR A 88 13.99 20.68 -8.81
N ILE A 89 14.19 19.67 -9.67
CA ILE A 89 13.18 18.68 -9.95
C ILE A 89 13.21 17.67 -8.80
N TYR A 90 12.13 17.61 -8.03
CA TYR A 90 12.00 16.58 -7.00
C TYR A 90 11.56 15.26 -7.64
N ILE A 91 12.35 14.21 -7.39
CA ILE A 91 12.16 12.86 -7.90
C ILE A 91 11.98 11.89 -6.73
N ASN A 92 11.14 10.88 -6.91
CA ASN A 92 11.00 9.78 -5.96
C ASN A 92 11.99 8.66 -6.32
N MET A 93 12.59 7.98 -5.33
CA MET A 93 13.43 6.80 -5.55
C MET A 93 12.81 5.74 -6.47
N ASN A 94 11.48 5.53 -6.41
CA ASN A 94 10.77 4.64 -7.35
C ASN A 94 11.02 5.03 -8.82
N TYR A 95 11.06 6.32 -9.11
CA TYR A 95 11.32 6.85 -10.44
C TYR A 95 12.81 6.75 -10.79
N CYS A 96 13.74 7.10 -9.88
CA CYS A 96 15.19 6.94 -10.09
C CYS A 96 15.53 5.49 -10.46
N VAL A 97 14.96 4.52 -9.74
CA VAL A 97 15.12 3.10 -10.03
C VAL A 97 14.52 2.72 -11.37
N LYS A 98 13.36 3.27 -11.73
CA LYS A 98 12.73 2.98 -13.02
C LYS A 98 13.54 3.54 -14.20
N THR A 99 14.03 4.78 -14.11
CA THR A 99 14.84 5.43 -15.15
C THR A 99 16.27 4.88 -15.18
N GLY A 100 16.82 4.46 -14.04
CA GLY A 100 18.20 3.98 -13.92
C GLY A 100 19.17 5.09 -13.59
N ASP A 101 18.66 6.16 -12.99
CA ASP A 101 19.47 7.27 -12.53
C ASP A 101 20.15 6.88 -11.20
N ILE A 102 21.36 6.35 -11.31
CA ILE A 102 22.17 5.87 -10.19
C ILE A 102 22.65 7.03 -9.32
N GLU A 103 22.90 8.20 -9.91
CA GLU A 103 23.43 9.35 -9.17
C GLU A 103 22.35 10.01 -8.31
N SER A 104 21.14 10.24 -8.87
CA SER A 104 19.98 10.68 -8.07
C SER A 104 19.62 9.67 -6.99
N LEU A 105 19.78 8.38 -7.28
CA LEU A 105 19.57 7.31 -6.31
C LEU A 105 20.60 7.35 -5.17
N ARG A 106 21.89 7.54 -5.47
CA ARG A 106 22.97 7.67 -4.47
C ARG A 106 22.75 8.88 -3.59
N LEU A 107 22.35 10.01 -4.18
CA LEU A 107 21.99 11.21 -3.45
C LEU A 107 20.83 10.93 -2.49
N ALA A 108 19.77 10.26 -2.95
CA ALA A 108 18.63 9.92 -2.12
C ALA A 108 18.99 9.00 -0.93
N LEU A 109 19.86 8.02 -1.15
CA LEU A 109 20.38 7.16 -0.08
C LEU A 109 21.24 7.96 0.91
N SER A 110 22.08 8.88 0.44
CA SER A 110 22.90 9.75 1.31
C SER A 110 22.06 10.67 2.20
N GLN A 111 20.92 11.12 1.69
CA GLN A 111 19.94 11.95 2.40
C GLN A 111 19.05 11.12 3.37
N LYS A 112 19.33 9.82 3.52
CA LYS A 112 18.60 8.88 4.39
C LYS A 112 17.10 8.79 4.08
N VAL A 113 16.75 8.91 2.80
CA VAL A 113 15.37 8.83 2.37
C VAL A 113 14.84 7.41 2.59
N PRO A 114 13.59 7.26 3.09
CA PRO A 114 13.03 5.94 3.37
C PRO A 114 12.97 5.07 2.11
N VAL A 115 13.57 3.89 2.18
CA VAL A 115 13.62 2.91 1.06
C VAL A 115 12.31 2.14 0.85
N ASP A 116 11.39 2.16 1.82
CA ASP A 116 10.13 1.41 1.78
C ASP A 116 8.93 2.25 1.30
N VAL A 117 9.20 3.37 0.62
CA VAL A 117 8.15 4.28 0.16
C VAL A 117 7.30 3.61 -0.91
N LYS A 118 6.02 3.47 -0.58
CA LYS A 118 5.03 2.90 -1.48
C LYS A 118 4.47 3.96 -2.42
N ASP A 119 4.49 3.65 -3.73
CA ASP A 119 3.78 4.43 -4.73
C ASP A 119 2.25 4.21 -4.64
N ARG A 120 1.46 4.90 -5.47
CA ARG A 120 0.00 4.75 -5.61
C ARG A 120 -0.46 3.30 -5.82
N PHE A 121 0.39 2.45 -6.38
CA PHE A 121 0.13 1.02 -6.60
C PHE A 121 0.65 0.10 -5.49
N TYR A 122 1.04 0.66 -4.35
CA TYR A 122 1.71 -0.02 -3.24
C TYR A 122 3.04 -0.69 -3.66
N LYS A 123 3.69 -0.15 -4.69
CA LYS A 123 5.00 -0.63 -5.15
C LYS A 123 6.10 0.04 -4.35
N THR A 124 6.99 -0.76 -3.77
CA THR A 124 8.23 -0.29 -3.17
C THR A 124 9.33 -0.16 -4.24
N PRO A 125 10.40 0.62 -4.01
CA PRO A 125 11.52 0.82 -4.96
C PRO A 125 12.22 -0.47 -5.37
N LEU A 126 12.21 -1.49 -4.51
CA LEU A 126 12.73 -2.81 -4.82
C LEU A 126 11.99 -3.50 -5.97
N MET A 127 10.68 -3.25 -6.14
CA MET A 127 9.89 -3.87 -7.20
C MET A 127 10.26 -3.39 -8.62
N PRO A 128 10.33 -2.08 -8.94
CA PRO A 128 10.83 -1.62 -10.23
C PRO A 128 12.31 -1.95 -10.42
N ALA A 129 13.12 -2.12 -9.36
CA ALA A 129 14.50 -2.60 -9.48
C ALA A 129 14.52 -4.04 -10.01
N CYS A 130 13.72 -4.92 -9.41
CA CYS A 130 13.55 -6.29 -9.85
C CYS A 130 12.91 -6.38 -11.25
N ALA A 131 12.01 -5.44 -11.57
CA ALA A 131 11.32 -5.33 -12.86
C ALA A 131 12.15 -4.63 -13.96
N SER A 132 13.31 -4.05 -13.64
CA SER A 132 14.27 -3.52 -14.62
C SER A 132 15.59 -4.30 -14.66
N GLY A 133 15.89 -5.11 -13.64
CA GLY A 133 17.12 -5.90 -13.55
C GLY A 133 18.31 -5.13 -13.00
N LYS A 134 18.05 -4.00 -12.34
CA LYS A 134 19.08 -3.14 -11.77
C LYS A 134 19.59 -3.71 -10.46
N LEU A 135 20.51 -4.67 -10.56
CA LEU A 135 21.18 -5.28 -9.42
C LEU A 135 21.97 -4.25 -8.61
N ASP A 136 22.43 -3.17 -9.24
CA ASP A 136 23.16 -2.08 -8.57
C ASP A 136 22.30 -1.40 -7.49
N PHE A 137 21.00 -1.26 -7.71
CA PHE A 137 20.07 -0.76 -6.68
C PHE A 137 19.94 -1.78 -5.54
N SER A 138 19.73 -3.05 -5.87
CA SER A 138 19.56 -4.10 -4.86
C SER A 138 20.81 -4.26 -3.99
N THR A 139 22.00 -4.23 -4.60
CA THR A 139 23.29 -4.34 -3.90
C THR A 139 23.62 -3.08 -3.10
N SER A 140 23.38 -1.88 -3.62
CA SER A 140 23.60 -0.63 -2.87
C SER A 140 22.69 -0.51 -1.64
N CYS A 141 21.43 -0.97 -1.75
CA CYS A 141 20.52 -1.03 -0.62
C CYS A 141 20.93 -2.09 0.42
N GLY A 142 21.46 -3.24 -0.03
CA GLY A 142 21.89 -4.33 0.87
C GLY A 142 23.25 -4.12 1.55
N THR A 143 24.19 -3.43 0.89
CA THR A 143 25.53 -3.15 1.43
C THR A 143 25.55 -1.96 2.39
N ALA A 144 24.67 -0.98 2.18
CA ALA A 144 24.42 0.07 3.14
C ALA A 144 23.54 -0.48 4.28
N GLY A 145 24.15 -1.20 5.23
CA GLY A 145 23.50 -1.88 6.37
C GLY A 145 22.59 -1.03 7.29
N HIS A 146 22.30 0.21 6.91
CA HIS A 146 21.32 1.11 7.53
C HIS A 146 20.01 1.26 6.73
N HIS A 147 19.92 0.73 5.50
CA HIS A 147 18.75 0.86 4.63
C HIS A 147 18.24 -0.52 4.21
N THR A 148 17.70 -1.29 5.16
CA THR A 148 17.07 -2.57 4.84
C THR A 148 15.74 -2.34 4.13
N ALA A 149 15.71 -2.50 2.81
CA ALA A 149 14.45 -2.53 2.07
C ALA A 149 13.63 -3.76 2.49
N SER A 150 12.34 -3.56 2.72
CA SER A 150 11.39 -4.63 2.96
C SER A 150 11.36 -5.58 1.76
N VAL A 151 11.61 -6.87 2.04
CA VAL A 151 11.73 -7.91 1.01
C VAL A 151 10.37 -8.49 0.60
N ASP A 152 9.35 -8.41 1.48
CA ASP A 152 8.00 -8.95 1.26
C ASP A 152 6.84 -7.91 1.20
N PRO A 153 7.01 -6.69 0.65
CA PRO A 153 5.87 -5.79 0.46
C PRO A 153 4.92 -6.35 -0.59
N SER A 154 3.61 -6.33 -0.31
CA SER A 154 2.60 -6.72 -1.28
C SER A 154 2.04 -5.49 -2.02
N THR A 155 1.95 -5.61 -3.35
CA THR A 155 1.29 -4.60 -4.19
C THR A 155 -0.23 -4.59 -4.00
N LEU A 156 -0.91 -3.65 -4.68
CA LEU A 156 -2.37 -3.66 -4.79
C LEU A 156 -2.94 -4.98 -5.34
N ASN A 157 -2.16 -5.78 -6.08
CA ASN A 157 -2.58 -7.07 -6.62
C ASN A 157 -2.12 -8.26 -5.75
N GLY A 158 -1.40 -8.00 -4.65
CA GLY A 158 -0.79 -9.03 -3.81
C GLY A 158 0.59 -9.49 -4.27
N ALA A 159 1.05 -9.06 -5.44
CA ALA A 159 2.36 -9.45 -5.94
C ALA A 159 3.47 -8.94 -5.02
N THR A 160 4.37 -9.84 -4.66
CA THR A 160 5.60 -9.56 -3.90
C THR A 160 6.75 -9.17 -4.84
N PRO A 161 7.87 -8.61 -4.35
CA PRO A 161 9.04 -8.32 -5.18
C PRO A 161 9.60 -9.58 -5.86
N LEU A 162 9.53 -10.74 -5.19
CA LEU A 162 9.94 -12.03 -5.75
C LEU A 162 9.09 -12.40 -6.96
N MET A 163 7.77 -12.29 -6.88
CA MET A 163 6.88 -12.53 -8.03
C MET A 163 7.21 -11.59 -9.20
N ARG A 164 7.52 -10.31 -8.93
CA ARG A 164 7.91 -9.36 -9.99
C ARG A 164 9.25 -9.70 -10.65
N ALA A 165 10.22 -10.20 -9.88
CA ALA A 165 11.49 -10.68 -10.42
C ALA A 165 11.28 -11.89 -11.35
N ILE A 166 10.37 -12.80 -10.97
CA ILE A 166 9.98 -13.98 -11.75
C ILE A 166 9.24 -13.58 -13.03
N GLU A 167 8.20 -12.73 -12.93
CA GLU A 167 7.43 -12.19 -14.08
C GLU A 167 8.33 -11.54 -15.14
N SER A 168 9.50 -11.05 -14.71
CA SER A 168 10.44 -10.39 -15.61
C SER A 168 11.61 -11.26 -16.06
N CYS A 169 11.62 -12.55 -15.73
CA CYS A 169 12.65 -13.54 -16.08
C CYS A 169 14.08 -13.12 -15.69
N ARG A 170 14.27 -12.64 -14.45
CA ARG A 170 15.58 -12.17 -13.95
C ARG A 170 16.15 -13.05 -12.83
N PRO A 171 16.93 -14.09 -13.16
CA PRO A 171 17.42 -15.04 -12.16
C PRO A 171 18.32 -14.39 -11.11
N SER A 172 19.17 -13.43 -11.48
CA SER A 172 20.04 -12.75 -10.53
C SER A 172 19.28 -11.95 -9.46
N CYS A 173 18.15 -11.34 -9.82
CA CYS A 173 17.28 -10.66 -8.84
C CYS A 173 16.57 -11.68 -7.95
N VAL A 174 16.15 -12.82 -8.50
CA VAL A 174 15.54 -13.92 -7.74
C VAL A 174 16.53 -14.48 -6.72
N GLU A 175 17.78 -14.75 -7.11
CA GLU A 175 18.84 -15.19 -6.20
C GLU A 175 19.08 -14.18 -5.08
N TYR A 176 19.16 -12.89 -5.41
CA TYR A 176 19.34 -11.83 -4.42
C TYR A 176 18.20 -11.82 -3.40
N LEU A 177 16.95 -11.88 -3.86
CA LEU A 177 15.77 -11.89 -2.99
C LEU A 177 15.70 -13.15 -2.12
N ILE A 178 16.06 -14.31 -2.67
CA ILE A 178 16.13 -15.57 -1.91
C ILE A 178 17.20 -15.49 -0.82
N LYS A 179 18.38 -14.91 -1.13
CA LYS A 179 19.45 -14.67 -0.16
C LYS A 179 19.03 -13.65 0.91
N ALA A 180 18.26 -12.64 0.52
CA ALA A 180 17.69 -11.64 1.44
C ALA A 180 16.53 -12.17 2.30
N GLY A 181 16.11 -13.44 2.12
CA GLY A 181 15.09 -14.08 2.96
C GLY A 181 13.65 -13.87 2.49
N ALA A 182 13.42 -13.59 1.20
CA ALA A 182 12.07 -13.44 0.64
C ALA A 182 11.20 -14.69 0.85
N LYS A 183 9.91 -14.49 1.10
CA LYS A 183 8.93 -15.58 1.22
C LYS A 183 8.62 -16.19 -0.15
N VAL A 184 9.15 -17.39 -0.38
CA VAL A 184 8.92 -18.16 -1.60
C VAL A 184 7.49 -18.72 -1.69
N ASN A 185 6.83 -18.94 -0.56
CA ASN A 185 5.45 -19.46 -0.49
C ASN A 185 4.40 -18.34 -0.49
N ALA A 186 4.77 -17.12 -0.88
CA ALA A 186 3.80 -16.03 -0.97
C ALA A 186 2.77 -16.32 -2.07
N VAL A 187 1.51 -15.99 -1.80
CA VAL A 187 0.41 -16.10 -2.76
C VAL A 187 -0.12 -14.72 -3.12
N ASN A 188 -0.55 -14.55 -4.37
CA ASN A 188 -1.21 -13.33 -4.83
C ASN A 188 -2.55 -13.09 -4.11
N LYS A 189 -3.14 -11.89 -4.23
CA LYS A 189 -4.42 -11.56 -3.56
C LYS A 189 -5.58 -12.48 -3.95
N THR A 190 -5.54 -13.05 -5.15
CA THR A 190 -6.51 -14.04 -5.61
C THR A 190 -6.34 -15.40 -4.91
N GLY A 191 -5.20 -15.63 -4.24
CA GLY A 191 -4.85 -16.91 -3.62
C GLY A 191 -4.53 -18.02 -4.62
N THR A 192 -4.53 -17.73 -5.92
CA THR A 192 -4.50 -18.74 -6.99
C THR A 192 -3.09 -19.10 -7.48
N GLN A 193 -2.10 -18.23 -7.27
CA GLN A 193 -0.74 -18.41 -7.80
C GLN A 193 0.28 -18.17 -6.69
N ASN A 194 1.06 -19.20 -6.41
CA ASN A 194 2.29 -19.14 -5.62
C ASN A 194 3.47 -18.74 -6.52
N CYS A 195 4.62 -18.38 -5.95
CA CYS A 195 5.81 -17.98 -6.72
C CYS A 195 6.26 -19.06 -7.71
N LEU A 196 6.13 -20.35 -7.35
CA LEU A 196 6.45 -21.47 -8.24
C LEU A 196 5.47 -21.56 -9.43
N ASP A 197 4.17 -21.34 -9.21
CA ASP A 197 3.17 -21.33 -10.28
C ASP A 197 3.42 -20.19 -11.27
N VAL A 198 3.81 -19.01 -10.75
CA VAL A 198 4.24 -17.88 -11.58
C VAL A 198 5.49 -18.25 -12.38
N ALA A 199 6.47 -18.92 -11.77
CA ALA A 199 7.69 -19.34 -12.48
C ALA A 199 7.37 -20.34 -13.62
N HIS A 200 6.47 -21.28 -13.40
CA HIS A 200 6.00 -22.20 -14.44
C HIS A 200 5.22 -21.49 -15.55
N ALA A 201 4.39 -20.50 -15.23
CA ALA A 201 3.63 -19.74 -16.22
C ALA A 201 4.54 -18.94 -17.17
N TYR A 202 5.69 -18.47 -16.70
CA TYR A 202 6.68 -17.72 -17.50
C TYR A 202 7.79 -18.61 -18.10
N ALA A 203 7.81 -19.91 -17.77
CA ALA A 203 8.67 -20.94 -18.35
C ALA A 203 10.20 -20.69 -18.31
N ASP A 204 10.71 -19.91 -17.34
CA ASP A 204 12.17 -19.77 -17.11
C ASP A 204 12.66 -20.89 -16.17
N PHE A 205 13.27 -21.92 -16.76
CA PHE A 205 13.77 -23.10 -16.03
C PHE A 205 14.79 -22.74 -14.93
N ARG A 206 15.64 -21.72 -15.14
CA ARG A 206 16.64 -21.31 -14.14
C ARG A 206 15.98 -20.79 -12.88
N VAL A 207 14.89 -20.04 -13.06
CA VAL A 207 14.11 -19.46 -11.96
C VAL A 207 13.33 -20.56 -11.23
N VAL A 208 12.74 -21.50 -11.96
CA VAL A 208 12.06 -22.68 -11.40
C VAL A 208 13.02 -23.49 -10.53
N ASP A 209 14.21 -23.80 -11.04
CA ASP A 209 15.22 -24.59 -10.31
C ASP A 209 15.68 -23.88 -9.03
N LEU A 210 15.93 -22.56 -9.09
CA LEU A 210 16.30 -21.76 -7.93
C LEU A 210 15.23 -21.76 -6.83
N ILE A 211 13.97 -21.58 -7.23
CA ILE A 211 12.82 -21.57 -6.33
C ILE A 211 12.61 -22.95 -5.72
N GLN A 212 12.64 -24.00 -6.54
CA GLN A 212 12.45 -25.38 -6.10
C GLN A 212 13.58 -25.82 -5.15
N ALA A 213 14.83 -25.48 -5.45
CA ALA A 213 15.97 -25.72 -4.57
C ALA A 213 15.73 -25.06 -3.20
N LYS A 214 15.26 -23.81 -3.17
CA LYS A 214 14.95 -23.14 -1.90
C LYS A 214 13.81 -23.81 -1.13
N ILE A 215 12.72 -24.19 -1.82
CA ILE A 215 11.59 -24.90 -1.20
C ILE A 215 12.07 -26.22 -0.56
N ASN A 216 12.94 -26.97 -1.24
CA ASN A 216 13.48 -28.23 -0.75
C ASN A 216 14.41 -28.07 0.47
N THR A 217 15.12 -26.93 0.57
CA THR A 217 15.98 -26.62 1.73
C THR A 217 15.21 -26.15 2.96
N LEU A 218 13.96 -25.70 2.82
CA LEU A 218 13.15 -25.32 3.97
C LEU A 218 12.79 -26.59 4.77
N PRO A 219 12.90 -26.58 6.11
CA PRO A 219 12.40 -27.68 6.90
C PRO A 219 10.92 -27.84 6.57
N ARG A 220 10.54 -29.05 6.11
CA ARG A 220 9.12 -29.37 5.88
C ARG A 220 8.38 -28.94 7.15
N PRO A 221 7.29 -28.17 7.05
CA PRO A 221 6.47 -27.91 8.22
C PRO A 221 6.18 -29.27 8.83
N LYS A 222 6.50 -29.46 10.12
CA LYS A 222 6.08 -30.66 10.84
C LYS A 222 4.59 -30.77 10.54
N GLU A 223 4.19 -31.74 9.75
CA GLU A 223 2.78 -32.04 9.56
C GLU A 223 2.29 -32.31 10.97
N ASN A 224 1.62 -31.33 11.58
CA ASN A 224 0.74 -31.61 12.69
C ASN A 224 -0.23 -32.60 12.10
N LYS A 225 -0.02 -33.87 12.47
CA LYS A 225 -0.82 -35.02 12.08
C LYS A 225 -2.24 -34.51 11.94
N LYS A 226 -2.80 -34.61 10.72
CA LYS A 226 -4.25 -34.47 10.49
C LYS A 226 -4.93 -35.04 11.73
N PRO A 227 -5.80 -34.31 12.46
CA PRO A 227 -6.52 -34.92 13.57
C PRO A 227 -7.13 -36.19 13.02
N GLN A 228 -6.69 -37.33 13.55
CA GLN A 228 -7.18 -38.63 13.14
C GLN A 228 -8.71 -38.56 13.22
N PRO A 229 -9.46 -39.08 12.23
CA PRO A 229 -10.91 -39.13 12.37
C PRO A 229 -11.20 -39.85 13.67
N VAL A 230 -11.81 -39.14 14.62
CA VAL A 230 -12.12 -39.66 15.94
C VAL A 230 -13.02 -40.87 15.71
N ARG A 231 -12.47 -42.07 15.87
CA ARG A 231 -13.24 -43.32 15.82
C ARG A 231 -14.16 -43.26 17.03
N VAL A 232 -15.39 -42.78 16.80
CA VAL A 232 -16.48 -42.90 17.77
C VAL A 232 -16.60 -44.39 18.05
N HIS A 233 -16.08 -44.83 19.19
CA HIS A 233 -16.35 -46.16 19.68
C HIS A 233 -17.85 -46.18 19.97
N ARG A 234 -18.65 -46.71 19.02
CA ARG A 234 -19.98 -47.21 19.35
C ARG A 234 -19.74 -48.29 20.39
N LYS A 235 -20.01 -47.95 21.65
CA LYS A 235 -20.12 -48.90 22.74
C LYS A 235 -21.27 -49.83 22.33
N LEU A 236 -20.93 -51.00 21.79
CA LEU A 236 -21.91 -52.06 21.58
C LEU A 236 -22.46 -52.40 22.96
N MET A 237 -23.77 -52.21 23.15
CA MET A 237 -24.48 -52.67 24.34
C MET A 237 -24.32 -54.19 24.43
N PRO A 238 -24.01 -54.76 25.61
CA PRO A 238 -23.97 -56.20 25.75
C PRO A 238 -25.38 -56.78 25.62
N ALA A 239 -25.48 -57.87 24.87
CA ALA A 239 -26.70 -58.64 24.66
C ALA A 239 -27.26 -59.15 25.99
N SER A 240 -28.51 -58.82 26.30
CA SER A 240 -29.27 -59.43 27.38
C SER A 240 -29.70 -60.84 26.99
N THR A 241 -29.16 -61.84 27.68
CA THR A 241 -29.61 -63.23 27.65
C THR A 241 -30.99 -63.37 28.32
N PRO A 242 -31.90 -64.20 27.78
CA PRO A 242 -33.20 -64.45 28.41
C PRO A 242 -33.10 -65.55 29.47
N GLY A 243 -33.82 -65.41 30.58
CA GLY A 243 -34.28 -66.58 31.33
C GLY A 243 -34.24 -66.51 32.86
N SER A 244 -35.44 -66.59 33.43
CA SER A 244 -35.80 -67.20 34.72
C SER A 244 -35.46 -66.49 36.03
N ILE A 245 -36.48 -65.80 36.56
CA ILE A 245 -36.76 -65.75 38.00
C ILE A 245 -38.16 -66.34 38.20
N LYS A 246 -38.22 -67.55 38.79
CA LYS A 246 -39.35 -68.02 39.61
C LYS A 246 -39.16 -67.35 40.98
N GLU A 247 -40.16 -66.87 41.72
CA GLU A 247 -41.27 -67.56 42.38
C GLU A 247 -41.97 -66.46 43.23
N LYS A 248 -43.29 -66.30 43.33
CA LYS A 248 -44.19 -67.07 44.19
C LYS A 248 -45.65 -66.57 44.05
N VAL A 249 -46.53 -67.56 43.98
CA VAL A 249 -47.81 -67.71 44.73
C VAL A 249 -48.88 -66.63 44.57
N GLU A 250 -49.95 -67.00 43.86
CA GLU A 250 -51.28 -66.97 44.47
C GLU A 250 -52.17 -68.04 43.83
N GLN A 251 -52.61 -68.98 44.66
CA GLN A 251 -53.73 -69.87 44.38
C GLN A 251 -55.01 -69.08 44.70
N VAL A 252 -55.88 -68.91 43.72
CA VAL A 252 -57.32 -68.76 43.98
C VAL A 252 -58.06 -69.77 43.11
N TYR A 253 -58.92 -70.52 43.77
CA TYR A 253 -59.57 -71.73 43.30
C TYR A 253 -60.71 -71.47 42.31
N CYS A 254 -60.87 -72.46 41.42
CA CYS A 254 -62.08 -73.02 40.82
C CYS A 254 -63.36 -72.19 40.59
N THR A 255 -63.92 -72.47 39.41
CA THR A 255 -65.24 -72.16 38.81
C THR A 255 -65.40 -70.81 38.16
#